data_AF-A0A6M1ZQD8-F1
#
_entry.id   AF-A0A6M1ZQD8-F1
#
_cell.length_a   1.000
_cell.length_b   1.000
_cell.length_c   1.000
_cell.angle_alpha   90.00
_cell.angle_beta   90.00
_cell.angle_gamma   90.00
#
_symmetry.space_group_name_H-M   'P 1'
#
loop_
_entity.id
_entity.type
_entity.pdbx_description
1 polymer ?
#
loop_
_entity_poly.entity_id
_entity_poly.type
_entity_poly.pdbx_seq_one_letter_code
_entity_poly.pdbx_strand_id
1 'polypeptide(L)'
;AYSSNAKAIFAFSTSGSTARLLSRFRPQMPIIAMTPRRKVYNQLALSWGIVPILYREAGTIEEAFKQISAFALEKGYVKYGDLVIITAGSPFGKPGTTNMMIIDNIGDVLVRGSEGYGSRINGQVAFLTAHDSRRDYEIQGKIVVINRCNEHYLPALQNVSGVILQNNIDDTESEIYLKKVAKELDLPIILRAERANVILREEQLITLEPEQAIISKGII
;
A
#
# COMPACT_ATOMS: atom_id res chain seq x y z
N ALA A 1 5.03 8.84 13.74
CA ALA A 1 3.72 9.22 13.17
C ALA A 1 3.90 10.36 12.17
N TYR A 2 4.27 11.55 12.64
CA TYR A 2 4.51 12.71 11.77
C TYR A 2 5.68 12.50 10.80
N SER A 3 6.85 12.05 11.30
CA SER A 3 8.03 11.83 10.44
C SER A 3 7.82 10.74 9.39
N SER A 4 6.94 9.78 9.64
CA SER A 4 6.60 8.69 8.72
C SER A 4 5.35 8.98 7.87
N ASN A 5 4.77 10.17 8.00
CA ASN A 5 3.51 10.56 7.35
C ASN A 5 2.37 9.53 7.51
N ALA A 6 2.29 8.88 8.67
CA ALA A 6 1.31 7.83 8.92
C ALA A 6 -0.12 8.43 8.99
N LYS A 7 -1.08 7.77 8.33
CA LYS A 7 -2.47 8.22 8.27
C LYS A 7 -3.32 7.83 9.46
N ALA A 8 -2.95 6.78 10.17
CA ALA A 8 -3.64 6.35 11.39
C ALA A 8 -2.68 5.66 12.37
N ILE A 9 -3.08 5.62 13.63
CA ILE A 9 -2.41 4.84 14.68
C ILE A 9 -3.36 3.73 15.11
N PHE A 10 -2.95 2.48 14.93
CA PHE A 10 -3.66 1.29 15.36
C PHE A 10 -3.15 0.86 16.73
N ALA A 11 -4.05 0.86 17.72
CA ALA A 11 -3.73 0.53 19.10
C ALA A 11 -4.49 -0.72 19.55
N PHE A 12 -3.77 -1.81 19.77
CA PHE A 12 -4.34 -3.02 20.36
C PHE A 12 -4.27 -2.93 21.88
N SER A 13 -5.41 -2.78 22.56
CA SER A 13 -5.44 -2.52 24.00
C SER A 13 -6.60 -3.20 24.73
N THR A 14 -6.27 -4.18 25.57
CA THR A 14 -7.26 -4.90 26.38
C THR A 14 -7.85 -4.06 27.51
N SER A 15 -7.06 -3.20 28.15
CA SER A 15 -7.50 -2.31 29.24
C SER A 15 -7.79 -0.87 28.79
N GLY A 16 -7.33 -0.49 27.58
CA GLY A 16 -7.41 0.85 27.04
C GLY A 16 -6.29 1.80 27.51
N SER A 17 -5.33 1.35 28.32
CA SER A 17 -4.22 2.18 28.80
C SER A 17 -3.37 2.74 27.65
N THR A 18 -3.02 1.88 26.70
CA THR A 18 -2.24 2.24 25.50
C THR A 18 -2.92 3.32 24.67
N ALA A 19 -4.18 3.11 24.33
CA ALA A 19 -4.93 4.02 23.49
C ALA A 19 -5.13 5.37 24.18
N ARG A 20 -5.40 5.38 25.50
CA ARG A 20 -5.48 6.61 26.29
C ARG A 20 -4.13 7.32 26.43
N LEU A 21 -3.03 6.58 26.55
CA LEU A 21 -1.68 7.16 26.56
C LEU A 21 -1.41 7.91 25.26
N LEU A 22 -1.70 7.29 24.11
CA LEU A 22 -1.57 7.93 22.80
C LEU A 22 -2.47 9.17 22.67
N SER A 23 -3.72 9.08 23.14
CA SER A 23 -4.68 10.20 23.11
C SER A 23 -4.16 11.46 23.83
N ARG A 24 -3.36 11.32 24.89
CA ARG A 24 -2.76 12.46 25.62
C ARG A 24 -1.84 13.31 24.74
N PHE A 25 -1.22 12.73 23.71
CA PHE A 25 -0.37 13.45 22.76
C PHE A 25 -1.16 14.22 21.71
N ARG A 26 -2.49 14.09 21.69
CA ARG A 26 -3.39 14.77 20.76
C ARG A 26 -2.94 14.66 19.28
N PRO A 27 -2.65 13.44 18.78
CA PRO A 27 -2.24 13.27 17.38
C PRO A 27 -3.32 13.77 16.42
N GLN A 28 -2.91 14.44 15.33
CA GLN A 28 -3.86 14.90 14.31
C GLN A 28 -4.52 13.73 13.56
N MET A 29 -3.82 12.60 13.42
CA MET A 29 -4.36 11.38 12.84
C MET A 29 -5.23 10.61 13.86
N PRO A 30 -6.27 9.88 13.40
CA PRO A 30 -7.11 9.07 14.28
C PRO A 30 -6.31 7.95 14.96
N ILE A 31 -6.64 7.69 16.22
CA ILE A 31 -6.21 6.51 16.96
C ILE A 31 -7.31 5.47 16.86
N ILE A 32 -7.14 4.46 16.02
CA ILE A 32 -8.08 3.36 15.91
C ILE A 32 -7.72 2.31 16.95
N ALA A 33 -8.57 2.14 17.96
CA ALA A 33 -8.26 1.33 19.13
C ALA A 33 -9.11 0.06 19.18
N MET A 34 -8.47 -1.10 19.01
CA MET A 34 -9.16 -2.39 19.09
C MET A 34 -9.10 -2.95 20.50
N THR A 35 -10.25 -3.36 21.02
CA THR A 35 -10.38 -3.93 22.37
C THR A 35 -11.40 -5.07 22.38
N PRO A 36 -11.18 -6.15 23.16
CA PRO A 36 -12.15 -7.22 23.30
C PRO A 36 -13.24 -6.95 24.34
N ARG A 37 -13.11 -5.87 25.13
CA ARG A 37 -14.00 -5.60 26.28
C ARG A 37 -14.96 -4.48 25.95
N ARG A 38 -16.28 -4.77 25.94
CA ARG A 38 -17.32 -3.75 25.70
C ARG A 38 -17.23 -2.57 26.66
N LYS A 39 -16.91 -2.82 27.93
CA LYS A 39 -16.69 -1.74 28.91
C LYS A 39 -15.56 -0.78 28.48
N VAL A 40 -14.45 -1.32 28.00
CA VAL A 40 -13.29 -0.53 27.54
C VAL A 40 -13.62 0.19 26.25
N TYR A 41 -14.32 -0.46 25.32
CA TYR A 41 -14.83 0.17 24.09
C TYR A 41 -15.63 1.44 24.41
N ASN A 42 -16.60 1.37 25.31
CA ASN A 42 -17.42 2.51 25.71
C ASN A 42 -16.57 3.62 26.36
N GLN A 43 -15.58 3.27 27.18
CA GLN A 43 -14.67 4.24 27.80
C GLN A 43 -13.78 4.95 26.77
N LEU A 44 -13.28 4.20 25.79
CA LEU A 44 -12.44 4.73 24.72
C LEU A 44 -13.22 5.64 23.78
N ALA A 45 -14.52 5.41 23.58
CA ALA A 45 -15.39 6.29 22.80
C ALA A 45 -15.47 7.72 23.36
N LEU A 46 -15.21 7.90 24.66
CA LEU A 46 -15.17 9.22 25.32
C LEU A 46 -13.77 9.85 25.30
N SER A 47 -12.76 9.13 24.81
CA SER A 47 -11.38 9.59 24.82
C SER A 47 -11.05 10.33 23.52
N TRP A 48 -10.39 11.47 23.64
CA TRP A 48 -10.08 12.35 22.51
C TRP A 48 -9.34 11.62 21.38
N GLY A 49 -9.80 11.80 20.14
CA GLY A 49 -9.14 11.29 18.93
C GLY A 49 -9.14 9.77 18.79
N ILE A 50 -9.85 9.04 19.66
CA ILE A 50 -9.93 7.58 19.61
C ILE A 50 -11.19 7.15 18.87
N VAL A 51 -11.02 6.26 17.89
CA VAL A 51 -12.08 5.49 17.23
C VAL A 51 -12.01 4.07 17.75
N PRO A 52 -12.86 3.67 18.72
CA PRO A 52 -12.80 2.33 19.28
C PRO A 52 -13.45 1.31 18.33
N ILE A 53 -12.91 0.10 18.33
CA ILE A 53 -13.47 -1.08 17.66
C ILE A 53 -13.61 -2.17 18.72
N LEU A 54 -14.82 -2.71 18.84
CA LEU A 54 -15.02 -3.91 19.63
C LEU A 54 -14.72 -5.12 18.75
N TYR A 55 -13.82 -5.98 19.22
CA TYR A 55 -13.54 -7.22 18.54
C TYR A 55 -13.66 -8.43 19.47
N ARG A 56 -13.81 -9.65 18.96
CA ARG A 56 -13.99 -10.84 19.81
C ARG A 56 -12.66 -11.56 20.08
N GLU A 57 -11.82 -11.85 19.09
CA GLU A 57 -10.66 -12.76 19.26
C GLU A 57 -9.59 -12.62 18.18
N ALA A 58 -8.40 -12.07 18.47
CA ALA A 58 -7.24 -12.17 17.56
C ALA A 58 -6.19 -13.01 18.24
N GLY A 59 -5.74 -14.10 17.60
CA GLY A 59 -4.68 -14.96 18.10
C GLY A 59 -3.31 -14.33 17.89
N THR A 60 -3.16 -13.54 16.82
CA THR A 60 -1.90 -12.89 16.47
C THR A 60 -2.05 -11.41 16.11
N ILE A 61 -0.91 -10.70 16.05
CA ILE A 61 -0.87 -9.29 15.64
C ILE A 61 -1.26 -9.15 14.17
N GLU A 62 -0.89 -10.10 13.31
CA GLU A 62 -1.21 -10.10 11.88
C GLU A 62 -2.72 -10.24 11.65
N GLU A 63 -3.38 -11.15 12.38
CA GLU A 63 -4.84 -11.29 12.33
C GLU A 63 -5.53 -10.01 12.81
N ALA A 64 -5.05 -9.46 13.92
CA ALA A 64 -5.55 -8.21 14.47
C ALA A 64 -5.37 -7.05 13.48
N PHE A 65 -4.21 -6.99 12.81
CA PHE A 65 -3.86 -5.98 11.82
C PHE A 65 -4.77 -6.05 10.59
N LYS A 66 -5.03 -7.25 10.06
CA LYS A 66 -5.92 -7.43 8.91
C LYS A 66 -7.33 -6.88 9.20
N GLN A 67 -7.83 -7.10 10.41
CA GLN A 67 -9.18 -6.70 10.78
C GLN A 67 -9.32 -5.21 11.05
N ILE A 68 -8.39 -4.64 11.82
CA ILE A 68 -8.40 -3.18 12.05
C ILE A 68 -8.20 -2.43 10.73
N SER A 69 -7.37 -2.96 9.82
CA SER A 69 -7.17 -2.41 8.48
C SER A 69 -8.45 -2.47 7.64
N ALA A 70 -9.15 -3.60 7.64
CA ALA A 70 -10.42 -3.74 6.92
C ALA A 70 -11.48 -2.75 7.44
N PHE A 71 -11.62 -2.61 8.76
CA PHE A 71 -12.51 -1.60 9.35
C PHE A 71 -12.09 -0.18 8.96
N ALA A 72 -10.79 0.13 9.03
CA ALA A 72 -10.27 1.45 8.73
C ALA A 72 -10.49 1.84 7.26
N LEU A 73 -10.32 0.88 6.35
CA LEU A 73 -10.64 1.02 4.92
C LEU A 73 -12.14 1.26 4.72
N GLU A 74 -13.00 0.42 5.31
CA GLU A 74 -14.46 0.53 5.19
C GLU A 74 -14.98 1.88 5.68
N LYS A 75 -14.41 2.41 6.77
CA LYS A 75 -14.77 3.72 7.33
C LYS A 75 -14.06 4.90 6.67
N GLY A 76 -13.18 4.66 5.71
CA GLY A 76 -12.44 5.70 4.99
C GLY A 76 -11.40 6.45 5.84
N TYR A 77 -10.95 5.86 6.95
CA TYR A 77 -9.86 6.43 7.76
C TYR A 77 -8.50 6.26 7.11
N VAL A 78 -8.36 5.23 6.28
CA VAL A 78 -7.15 4.91 5.52
C VAL A 78 -7.56 4.44 4.13
N LYS A 79 -6.62 4.49 3.19
CA LYS A 79 -6.68 3.92 1.85
C LYS A 79 -5.63 2.83 1.70
N TYR A 80 -5.76 2.02 0.65
CA TYR A 80 -4.70 1.10 0.27
C TYR A 80 -3.38 1.85 0.10
N GLY A 81 -2.32 1.26 0.63
CA GLY A 81 -1.00 1.85 0.64
C GLY A 81 -0.85 3.13 1.48
N ASP A 82 -1.77 3.44 2.40
CA ASP A 82 -1.43 4.35 3.47
C ASP A 82 -0.48 3.67 4.48
N LEU A 83 0.45 4.46 5.02
CA LEU A 83 1.28 4.02 6.14
C LEU A 83 0.49 4.17 7.44
N VAL A 84 0.58 3.15 8.30
CA VAL A 84 -0.02 3.17 9.64
C VAL A 84 0.99 2.75 10.68
N ILE A 85 0.79 3.23 11.90
CA ILE A 85 1.58 2.81 13.06
C ILE A 85 0.76 1.86 13.89
N ILE A 86 1.31 0.70 14.16
CA ILE A 86 0.71 -0.33 15.00
C ILE A 86 1.40 -0.30 16.35
N THR A 87 0.63 -0.31 17.44
CA THR A 87 1.17 -0.47 18.78
C THR A 87 0.37 -1.46 19.61
N ALA A 88 1.08 -2.30 20.37
CA ALA A 88 0.51 -3.27 21.28
C ALA A 88 1.46 -3.56 22.45
N GLY A 89 0.99 -4.38 23.38
CA GLY A 89 1.84 -5.09 24.33
C GLY A 89 2.24 -6.46 23.80
N SER A 90 3.48 -6.85 24.02
CA SER A 90 3.99 -8.22 23.88
C SER A 90 4.21 -8.83 25.28
N PRO A 91 3.68 -10.04 25.55
CA PRO A 91 2.95 -10.92 24.64
C PRO A 91 1.54 -10.40 24.30
N PHE A 92 1.13 -10.61 23.05
CA PHE A 92 -0.15 -10.13 22.53
C PHE A 92 -1.33 -10.68 23.35
N GLY A 93 -2.37 -9.86 23.54
CA GLY A 93 -3.57 -10.22 24.30
C GLY A 93 -3.43 -10.13 25.83
N LYS A 94 -2.21 -10.08 26.40
CA LYS A 94 -2.02 -9.91 27.84
C LYS A 94 -1.94 -8.42 28.23
N PRO A 95 -2.78 -7.93 29.14
CA PRO A 95 -2.66 -6.57 29.67
C PRO A 95 -1.37 -6.40 30.48
N GLY A 96 -0.73 -5.23 30.43
CA GLY A 96 0.34 -4.88 31.37
C GLY A 96 1.31 -3.83 30.84
N THR A 97 1.78 -3.98 29.60
CA THR A 97 2.78 -3.09 28.99
C THR A 97 2.42 -2.75 27.55
N THR A 98 3.00 -1.67 27.03
CA THR A 98 2.98 -1.30 25.61
C THR A 98 4.43 -1.15 25.21
N ASN A 99 5.00 -2.20 24.65
CA ASN A 99 6.44 -2.33 24.40
C ASN A 99 6.74 -2.63 22.93
N MET A 100 5.75 -2.50 22.04
CA MET A 100 5.92 -2.76 20.61
C MET A 100 5.30 -1.64 19.78
N MET A 101 6.05 -1.22 18.76
CA MET A 101 5.61 -0.32 17.71
C MET A 101 6.10 -0.86 16.36
N ILE A 102 5.21 -0.99 15.39
CA ILE A 102 5.49 -1.42 14.02
C ILE A 102 4.95 -0.35 13.08
N ILE A 103 5.65 -0.10 11.97
CA ILE A 103 5.15 0.72 10.86
C ILE A 103 4.86 -0.25 9.73
N ASP A 104 3.64 -0.19 9.19
CA ASP A 104 3.24 -1.07 8.10
C ASP A 104 2.30 -0.35 7.12
N ASN A 105 2.12 -0.93 5.94
CA ASN A 105 1.24 -0.42 4.90
C ASN A 105 -0.14 -1.08 5.00
N ILE A 106 -1.18 -0.33 4.62
CA ILE A 106 -2.50 -0.90 4.43
C ILE A 106 -2.54 -1.70 3.12
N GLY A 107 -2.79 -2.99 3.23
CA GLY A 107 -2.78 -3.91 2.09
C GLY A 107 -1.38 -4.43 1.75
N ASP A 108 -1.32 -5.40 0.85
CA ASP A 108 -0.08 -6.06 0.44
C ASP A 108 0.66 -5.22 -0.63
N VAL A 109 1.06 -3.99 -0.27
CA VAL A 109 1.83 -3.12 -1.16
C VAL A 109 3.22 -3.70 -1.38
N LEU A 110 3.54 -4.00 -2.64
CA LEU A 110 4.82 -4.55 -3.06
C LEU A 110 5.81 -3.44 -3.42
N VAL A 111 5.38 -2.46 -4.22
CA VAL A 111 6.26 -1.42 -4.78
C VAL A 111 5.52 -0.09 -4.79
N ARG A 112 6.26 1.01 -4.58
CA ARG A 112 5.77 2.38 -4.73
C ARG A 112 6.53 3.08 -5.84
N GLY A 113 5.79 3.81 -6.66
CA GLY A 113 6.34 4.79 -7.58
C GLY A 113 6.31 6.20 -7.00
N SER A 114 6.85 7.14 -7.75
CA SER A 114 6.74 8.57 -7.44
C SER A 114 5.45 9.19 -7.97
N GLU A 115 4.97 8.68 -9.11
CA GLU A 115 3.85 9.24 -9.86
C GLU A 115 3.21 8.14 -10.70
N GLY A 116 1.92 8.28 -11.00
CA GLY A 116 1.23 7.39 -11.93
C GLY A 116 0.10 8.10 -12.66
N TYR A 117 -0.38 7.46 -13.72
CA TYR A 117 -1.47 7.93 -14.57
C TYR A 117 -2.35 6.75 -15.00
N GLY A 118 -3.65 6.98 -15.15
CA GLY A 118 -4.62 5.97 -15.60
C GLY A 118 -5.40 5.32 -14.46
N SER A 119 -6.33 4.44 -14.83
CA SER A 119 -7.22 3.75 -13.89
C SER A 119 -6.56 2.53 -13.23
N ARG A 120 -7.14 2.07 -12.12
CA ARG A 120 -6.75 0.80 -11.49
C ARG A 120 -6.93 -0.34 -12.49
N ILE A 121 -5.92 -1.21 -12.57
CA ILE A 121 -5.96 -2.44 -13.37
C ILE A 121 -5.37 -3.62 -12.60
N ASN A 122 -5.75 -4.83 -13.02
CA ASN A 122 -5.18 -6.07 -12.53
C ASN A 122 -4.52 -6.80 -13.70
N GLY A 123 -3.36 -7.40 -13.47
CA GLY A 123 -2.66 -8.11 -14.52
C GLY A 123 -1.48 -8.91 -14.01
N GLN A 124 -0.98 -9.79 -14.87
CA GLN A 124 0.26 -10.51 -14.61
C GLN A 124 1.46 -9.62 -14.96
N VAL A 125 2.53 -9.73 -14.18
CA VAL A 125 3.78 -9.01 -14.44
C VAL A 125 4.58 -9.70 -15.54
N ALA A 126 5.14 -8.90 -16.45
CA ALA A 126 6.18 -9.33 -17.37
C ALA A 126 7.38 -8.39 -17.39
N PHE A 127 8.59 -8.92 -17.51
CA PHE A 127 9.82 -8.11 -17.55
C PHE A 127 10.32 -7.88 -18.97
N LEU A 128 10.50 -6.61 -19.34
CA LEU A 128 11.05 -6.21 -20.64
C LEU A 128 12.35 -5.42 -20.44
N THR A 129 13.48 -6.12 -20.51
CA THR A 129 14.83 -5.56 -20.29
C THR A 129 15.51 -5.11 -21.58
N ALA A 130 15.13 -5.69 -22.73
CA ALA A 130 15.72 -5.40 -24.04
C ALA A 130 14.66 -5.56 -25.15
N HIS A 131 14.86 -4.83 -26.25
CA HIS A 131 14.01 -4.88 -27.43
C HIS A 131 14.28 -6.17 -28.23
N ASP A 132 13.69 -7.30 -27.80
CA ASP A 132 13.66 -8.54 -28.57
C ASP A 132 12.22 -8.78 -29.06
N SER A 133 12.02 -8.70 -30.38
CA SER A 133 10.72 -8.84 -31.04
C SER A 133 10.01 -10.17 -30.74
N ARG A 134 10.73 -11.17 -30.22
CA ARG A 134 10.13 -12.46 -29.82
C ARG A 134 9.27 -12.37 -28.56
N ARG A 135 9.44 -11.34 -27.73
CA ARG A 135 8.69 -11.18 -26.48
C ARG A 135 7.35 -10.46 -26.64
N ASP A 136 7.05 -9.90 -27.82
CA ASP A 136 5.84 -9.10 -28.04
C ASP A 136 4.54 -9.88 -27.78
N TYR A 137 4.52 -11.19 -28.10
CA TYR A 137 3.39 -12.06 -27.76
C TYR A 137 3.31 -12.41 -26.27
N GLU A 138 4.44 -12.51 -25.58
CA GLU A 138 4.49 -12.90 -24.17
C GLU A 138 4.00 -11.78 -23.24
N ILE A 139 4.14 -10.52 -23.66
CA ILE A 139 3.75 -9.34 -22.89
C ILE A 139 2.31 -8.88 -23.15
N GLN A 140 1.63 -9.46 -24.14
CA GLN A 140 0.30 -9.04 -24.53
C GLN A 140 -0.70 -9.16 -23.37
N GLY A 141 -1.40 -8.07 -23.06
CA GLY A 141 -2.37 -7.99 -21.96
C GLY A 141 -1.75 -8.03 -20.55
N LYS A 142 -0.42 -7.98 -20.43
CA LYS A 142 0.29 -7.99 -19.14
C LYS A 142 0.68 -6.59 -18.70
N ILE A 143 1.07 -6.47 -17.43
CA ILE A 143 1.67 -5.26 -16.88
C ILE A 143 3.18 -5.41 -17.01
N VAL A 144 3.80 -4.55 -17.81
CA VAL A 144 5.21 -4.69 -18.17
C VAL A 144 6.09 -3.80 -17.30
N VAL A 145 7.15 -4.37 -16.76
CA VAL A 145 8.20 -3.64 -16.04
C VAL A 145 9.36 -3.35 -16.99
N ILE A 146 9.68 -2.07 -17.17
CA ILE A 146 10.77 -1.57 -18.01
C ILE A 146 11.71 -0.68 -17.18
N ASN A 147 12.99 -0.62 -17.56
CA ASN A 147 13.96 0.24 -16.87
C ASN A 147 14.20 1.58 -17.59
N ARG A 148 13.76 1.68 -18.85
CA ARG A 148 13.98 2.80 -19.77
C ARG A 148 12.93 2.75 -20.86
N CYS A 149 12.51 3.90 -21.36
CA CYS A 149 11.47 4.01 -22.38
C CYS A 149 11.91 4.96 -23.49
N ASN A 150 11.80 4.53 -24.74
CA ASN A 150 12.09 5.35 -25.91
C ASN A 150 11.17 4.93 -27.07
N GLU A 151 11.31 5.60 -28.22
CA GLU A 151 10.46 5.40 -29.40
C GLU A 151 10.41 3.95 -29.90
N HIS A 152 11.46 3.17 -29.65
CA HIS A 152 11.48 1.76 -30.07
C HIS A 152 10.51 0.88 -29.27
N TYR A 153 10.09 1.28 -28.07
CA TYR A 153 9.16 0.50 -27.25
C TYR A 153 7.69 0.66 -27.69
N LEU A 154 7.38 1.64 -28.54
CA LEU A 154 6.00 1.97 -28.91
C LEU A 154 5.17 0.77 -29.42
N PRO A 155 5.69 -0.11 -30.31
CA PRO A 155 4.92 -1.26 -30.79
C PRO A 155 4.56 -2.26 -29.69
N ALA A 156 5.49 -2.48 -28.74
CA ALA A 156 5.26 -3.33 -27.58
C ALA A 156 4.21 -2.70 -26.63
N LEU A 157 4.31 -1.39 -26.38
CA LEU A 157 3.41 -0.68 -25.45
C LEU A 157 1.96 -0.60 -25.91
N GLN A 158 1.66 -0.79 -27.20
CA GLN A 158 0.29 -0.80 -27.71
C GLN A 158 -0.53 -2.02 -27.26
N ASN A 159 0.15 -3.12 -26.89
CA ASN A 159 -0.50 -4.39 -26.60
C ASN A 159 -0.46 -4.78 -25.12
N VAL A 160 0.05 -3.91 -24.25
CA VAL A 160 0.17 -4.17 -22.81
C VAL A 160 -0.99 -3.55 -22.06
N SER A 161 -1.31 -4.11 -20.89
CA SER A 161 -2.38 -3.57 -20.03
C SER A 161 -1.90 -2.39 -19.19
N GLY A 162 -0.60 -2.31 -18.88
CA GLY A 162 -0.02 -1.19 -18.14
C GLY A 162 1.51 -1.27 -18.07
N VAL A 163 2.14 -0.19 -17.59
CA VAL A 163 3.61 -0.09 -17.57
C VAL A 163 4.11 0.37 -16.21
N ILE A 164 5.15 -0.30 -15.71
CA ILE A 164 5.89 0.06 -14.52
C ILE A 164 7.30 0.47 -14.96
N LEU A 165 7.63 1.74 -14.82
CA LEU A 165 8.95 2.26 -15.13
C LEU A 165 9.81 2.28 -13.87
N GLN A 166 10.87 1.46 -13.87
CA GLN A 166 11.94 1.49 -12.89
C GLN A 166 13.14 2.24 -13.46
N ASN A 167 13.02 3.56 -13.52
CA ASN A 167 14.11 4.43 -13.94
C ASN A 167 14.77 5.11 -12.73
N ASN A 168 15.98 5.64 -12.96
CA ASN A 168 16.65 6.50 -11.98
C ASN A 168 16.07 7.92 -12.03
N ILE A 169 16.23 8.69 -10.95
CA ILE A 169 15.78 10.09 -10.86
C ILE A 169 16.33 10.96 -12.00
N ASP A 170 17.52 10.66 -12.50
CA ASP A 170 18.17 11.42 -13.58
C ASP A 170 17.62 11.09 -14.98
N ASP A 171 16.95 9.95 -15.15
CA ASP A 171 16.39 9.52 -16.45
C ASP A 171 15.00 10.13 -16.68
N THR A 172 15.01 11.44 -16.88
CA THR A 172 13.79 12.22 -17.16
C THR A 172 13.27 12.03 -18.59
N GLU A 173 14.12 11.64 -19.54
CA GLU A 173 13.73 11.42 -20.93
C GLU A 173 12.74 10.25 -21.04
N SER A 174 13.04 9.12 -20.39
CA SER A 174 12.12 7.98 -20.32
C SER A 174 10.77 8.34 -19.69
N GLU A 175 10.78 9.19 -18.65
CA GLU A 175 9.54 9.64 -17.99
C GLU A 175 8.68 10.50 -18.90
N ILE A 176 9.28 11.49 -19.55
CA ILE A 176 8.57 12.42 -20.45
C ILE A 176 7.96 11.63 -21.61
N TYR A 177 8.73 10.73 -22.21
CA TYR A 177 8.27 9.89 -23.31
C TYR A 177 7.14 8.96 -22.88
N LEU A 178 7.30 8.24 -21.76
CA LEU A 178 6.26 7.31 -21.28
C LEU A 178 4.97 8.05 -20.89
N LYS A 179 5.06 9.23 -20.27
CA LYS A 179 3.89 10.08 -19.98
C LYS A 179 3.13 10.49 -21.23
N LYS A 180 3.85 10.81 -22.31
CA LYS A 180 3.23 11.14 -23.60
C LYS A 180 2.46 9.94 -24.15
N VAL A 181 3.12 8.79 -24.24
CA VAL A 181 2.51 7.55 -24.74
C VAL A 181 1.32 7.13 -23.89
N ALA A 182 1.43 7.24 -22.57
CA ALA A 182 0.36 6.90 -21.64
C ALA A 182 -0.91 7.71 -21.89
N LYS A 183 -0.79 9.01 -22.18
CA LYS A 183 -1.94 9.86 -22.52
C LYS A 183 -2.52 9.55 -23.90
N GLU A 184 -1.67 9.20 -24.88
CA GLU A 184 -2.11 8.87 -26.23
C GLU A 184 -2.87 7.54 -26.28
N LEU A 185 -2.48 6.56 -25.45
CA LEU A 185 -3.05 5.21 -25.43
C LEU A 185 -4.01 4.96 -24.25
N ASP A 186 -4.27 5.96 -23.41
CA ASP A 186 -4.95 5.83 -22.12
C ASP A 186 -4.39 4.67 -21.27
N LEU A 187 -3.06 4.51 -21.32
CA LEU A 187 -2.35 3.38 -20.75
C LEU A 187 -2.00 3.66 -19.28
N PRO A 188 -2.42 2.81 -18.34
CA PRO A 188 -2.05 2.95 -16.93
C PRO A 188 -0.54 2.78 -16.72
N ILE A 189 0.09 3.77 -16.07
CA ILE A 189 1.53 3.78 -15.81
C ILE A 189 1.87 4.14 -14.36
N ILE A 190 2.99 3.61 -13.87
CA ILE A 190 3.65 4.05 -12.64
C ILE A 190 5.13 4.34 -12.93
N LEU A 191 5.62 5.49 -12.48
CA LEU A 191 6.97 5.98 -12.68
C LEU A 191 7.81 5.83 -11.41
N ARG A 192 9.13 5.69 -11.58
CA ARG A 192 10.12 5.53 -10.50
C ARG A 192 9.73 4.43 -9.49
N ALA A 193 9.26 3.31 -10.00
CA ALA A 193 8.95 2.14 -9.19
C ALA A 193 10.24 1.44 -8.75
N GLU A 194 10.90 2.00 -7.74
CA GLU A 194 12.21 1.52 -7.29
C GLU A 194 12.17 0.05 -6.90
N ARG A 195 13.17 -0.71 -7.37
CA ARG A 195 13.36 -2.14 -7.08
C ARG A 195 12.21 -3.04 -7.55
N ALA A 196 11.35 -2.58 -8.46
CA ALA A 196 10.27 -3.40 -9.04
C ALA A 196 10.79 -4.73 -9.60
N ASN A 197 11.94 -4.74 -10.26
CA ASN A 197 12.62 -5.91 -10.81
C ASN A 197 13.09 -6.94 -9.77
N VAL A 198 13.32 -6.53 -8.52
CA VAL A 198 13.75 -7.43 -7.43
C VAL A 198 12.54 -7.96 -6.66
N ILE A 199 11.51 -7.13 -6.50
CA ILE A 199 10.35 -7.45 -5.65
C ILE A 199 9.30 -8.25 -6.41
N LEU A 200 9.02 -7.87 -7.67
CA LEU A 200 8.03 -8.53 -8.51
C LEU A 200 8.62 -9.78 -9.16
N ARG A 201 7.75 -10.72 -9.54
CA ARG A 201 8.11 -11.95 -10.24
C ARG A 201 7.34 -12.07 -11.56
N GLU A 202 7.94 -12.72 -12.55
CA GLU A 202 7.27 -13.03 -13.81
C GLU A 202 5.97 -13.81 -13.55
N GLU A 203 4.92 -13.52 -14.31
CA GLU A 203 3.56 -14.09 -14.17
C GLU A 203 2.85 -13.78 -12.84
N GLN A 204 3.46 -13.00 -11.96
CA GLN A 204 2.84 -12.65 -10.68
C GLN A 204 1.62 -11.76 -10.90
N LEU A 205 0.49 -12.16 -10.33
CA LEU A 205 -0.73 -11.37 -10.36
C LEU A 205 -0.62 -10.18 -9.39
N ILE A 206 -0.80 -8.97 -9.92
CA ILE A 206 -0.74 -7.71 -9.17
C ILE A 206 -1.91 -6.80 -9.53
N THR A 207 -2.19 -5.86 -8.62
CA THR A 207 -3.05 -4.70 -8.87
C THR A 207 -2.15 -3.47 -9.02
N LEU A 208 -2.31 -2.76 -10.13
CA LEU A 208 -1.68 -1.46 -10.37
C LEU A 208 -2.68 -0.37 -9.97
N GLU A 209 -2.27 0.55 -9.11
CA GLU A 209 -3.06 1.70 -8.67
C GLU A 209 -2.33 3.01 -9.03
N PRO A 210 -2.45 3.49 -10.29
CA PRO A 210 -1.67 4.62 -10.76
C PRO A 210 -1.92 5.93 -10.03
N GLU A 211 -3.17 6.22 -9.64
CA GLU A 211 -3.52 7.45 -8.90
C GLU A 211 -2.77 7.57 -7.56
N GLN A 212 -2.45 6.44 -6.94
CA GLN A 212 -1.71 6.38 -5.67
C GLN A 212 -0.22 6.12 -5.90
N ALA A 213 0.19 5.81 -7.12
CA ALA A 213 1.51 5.30 -7.49
C ALA A 213 1.91 4.03 -6.71
N ILE A 214 1.00 3.05 -6.61
CA ILE A 214 1.20 1.84 -5.80
C ILE A 214 0.96 0.57 -6.63
N ILE A 215 1.79 -0.44 -6.36
CA ILE A 215 1.65 -1.80 -6.87
C ILE A 215 1.38 -2.73 -5.69
N SER A 216 0.28 -3.45 -5.74
CA SER A 216 -0.17 -4.35 -4.67
C SER A 216 -0.24 -5.79 -5.16
N LYS A 217 -0.10 -6.74 -4.22
CA LYS A 217 -0.17 -8.17 -4.51
C LYS A 217 -1.61 -8.64 -4.74
N GLY A 218 -1.83 -9.44 -5.79
CA GLY A 218 -3.11 -10.09 -6.04
C GLY A 218 -4.12 -9.19 -6.74
N ILE A 219 -5.41 -9.45 -6.51
CA ILE A 219 -6.54 -8.63 -6.99
C ILE A 219 -7.18 -8.00 -5.76
N ILE A 220 -7.26 -6.67 -5.75
CA ILE A 220 -7.85 -5.85 -4.67
C ILE A 220 -9.13 -5.17 -5.13
#